data_AF-A0A5C7MS17-F1
#
_entry.id   AF-A0A5C7MS17-F1
#
_cell.length_a   1.000
_cell.length_b   1.000
_cell.length_c   1.000
_cell.angle_alpha   90.00
_cell.angle_beta   90.00
_cell.angle_gamma   90.00
#
_symmetry.space_group_name_H-M   'P 1'
#
loop_
_entity.id
_entity.type
_entity.pdbx_description
1 polymer ?
#
loop_
_entity_poly.entity_id
_entity_poly.type
_entity_poly.pdbx_seq_one_letter_code
_entity_poly.pdbx_strand_id
1 'polypeptide(L)'
;MLPARNRMTRSTDFRVTVSRGVRSAQRDLVVHSLAPRALGDAGSNTEDAPKVGLVVGKSVGNAVQRHRVSRQLRHASRDLLPELQSGELLVIRALPGSREAATATLQDELRVAVQRAHAKSGSRP
;
A
#
# COMPACT_ATOMS: atom_id res chain seq x y z
N MET A 1 2.59 -15.27 3.54
CA MET A 1 3.05 -14.06 4.26
C MET A 1 3.91 -13.21 3.32
N LEU A 2 3.80 -11.88 3.36
CA LEU A 2 4.56 -10.95 2.50
C LEU A 2 6.09 -11.08 2.74
N PRO A 3 6.94 -11.28 1.71
CA PRO A 3 8.39 -11.42 1.88
C PRO A 3 9.04 -10.17 2.50
N ALA A 4 10.13 -10.34 3.25
CA ALA A 4 10.78 -9.23 3.96
C ALA A 4 11.28 -8.12 3.02
N ARG A 5 11.83 -8.49 1.85
CA ARG A 5 12.28 -7.54 0.81
C ARG A 5 11.16 -6.64 0.26
N ASN A 6 9.91 -7.10 0.34
CA ASN A 6 8.74 -6.35 -0.12
C ASN A 6 8.07 -5.55 1.01
N ARG A 7 8.64 -5.51 2.21
CA ARG A 7 8.09 -4.75 3.34
C ARG A 7 8.78 -3.40 3.41
N MET A 8 7.99 -2.33 3.44
CA MET A 8 8.48 -1.01 3.75
C MET A 8 8.70 -0.88 5.26
N THR A 9 9.93 -0.52 5.66
CA THR A 9 10.32 -0.36 7.07
C THR A 9 10.87 1.03 7.39
N ARG A 10 11.39 1.75 6.39
CA ARG A 10 12.02 3.06 6.57
C ARG A 10 10.96 4.15 6.65
N SER A 11 11.02 5.00 7.68
CA SER A 11 10.09 6.13 7.87
C SER A 11 10.14 7.14 6.73
N THR A 12 11.30 7.30 6.09
CA THR A 12 11.48 8.13 4.88
C THR A 12 10.61 7.63 3.73
N ASP A 13 10.57 6.31 3.51
CA ASP A 13 9.80 5.68 2.43
C ASP A 13 8.30 5.89 2.68
N PHE A 14 7.84 5.75 3.92
CA PHE A 14 6.45 6.09 4.29
C PHE A 14 6.15 7.56 4.00
N ARG A 15 7.02 8.48 4.45
CA ARG A 15 6.82 9.92 4.29
C ARG A 15 6.76 10.31 2.82
N VAL A 16 7.71 9.86 1.99
CA VAL A 16 7.74 10.20 0.57
C VAL A 16 6.55 9.62 -0.18
N THR A 17 6.16 8.37 0.12
CA THR A 17 5.00 7.72 -0.51
C THR A 17 3.70 8.43 -0.17
N VAL A 18 3.49 8.82 1.10
CA VAL A 18 2.28 9.52 1.50
C VAL A 18 2.22 10.95 0.96
N SER A 19 3.35 11.65 0.86
CA SER A 19 3.42 13.05 0.43
C SER A 19 3.40 13.24 -1.09
N ARG A 20 4.05 12.36 -1.84
CA ARG A 20 4.19 12.47 -3.31
C ARG A 20 3.37 11.43 -4.08
N GLY A 21 2.95 10.35 -3.42
CA GLY A 21 2.21 9.27 -4.06
C GLY A 21 0.79 9.66 -4.42
N VAL A 22 0.27 8.99 -5.45
CA VAL A 22 -1.10 9.11 -5.91
C VAL A 22 -2.03 8.43 -4.91
N ARG A 23 -3.03 9.18 -4.43
CA ARG A 23 -4.00 8.72 -3.46
C ARG A 23 -5.22 8.08 -4.12
N SER A 24 -5.61 6.91 -3.63
CA SER A 24 -6.85 6.21 -3.98
C SER A 24 -7.53 5.72 -2.71
N ALA A 25 -8.84 5.96 -2.56
CA ALA A 25 -9.59 5.63 -1.37
C ALA A 25 -10.68 4.58 -1.68
N GLN A 26 -10.92 3.71 -0.71
CA GLN A 26 -12.01 2.74 -0.65
C GLN A 26 -12.75 2.90 0.68
N ARG A 27 -13.72 2.03 0.94
CA ARG A 27 -14.52 2.06 2.18
C ARG A 27 -13.65 1.75 3.40
N ASP A 28 -12.81 0.72 3.33
CA ASP A 28 -12.06 0.23 4.49
C ASP A 28 -10.57 0.56 4.45
N LEU A 29 -10.07 1.05 3.32
CA LEU A 29 -8.65 1.38 3.15
C LEU A 29 -8.40 2.59 2.25
N VAL A 30 -7.22 3.19 2.43
CA VAL A 30 -6.67 4.21 1.53
C VAL A 30 -5.29 3.74 1.08
N VAL A 31 -5.02 3.89 -0.20
CA VAL A 31 -3.75 3.56 -0.83
C VAL A 31 -3.05 4.83 -1.29
N HIS A 32 -1.75 4.90 -1.03
CA HIS A 32 -0.83 5.81 -1.69
C HIS A 32 0.15 4.96 -2.51
N SER A 33 0.16 5.15 -3.83
CA SER A 33 1.11 4.50 -4.73
C SER A 33 2.06 5.56 -5.29
N LEU A 34 3.35 5.30 -5.20
CA LEU A 34 4.39 6.15 -5.77
C LEU A 34 5.21 5.34 -6.76
N ALA A 35 5.03 5.67 -8.04
CA ALA A 35 5.76 5.05 -9.13
C ALA A 35 7.27 5.39 -9.06
N PRO A 36 8.15 4.47 -9.48
CA PRO A 36 9.61 4.64 -9.40
C PRO A 36 10.09 5.91 -10.09
N ARG A 37 9.56 6.20 -11.29
CA ARG A 37 9.90 7.39 -12.09
C ARG A 37 9.66 8.71 -11.33
N ALA A 38 8.75 8.73 -10.35
CA ALA A 38 8.46 9.91 -9.54
C ALA A 38 9.45 10.13 -8.37
N LEU A 39 10.33 9.16 -8.07
CA LEU A 39 11.42 9.34 -7.09
C LEU A 39 12.62 10.11 -7.67
N GLY A 40 12.73 10.24 -9.00
CA GLY A 40 13.90 10.80 -9.68
C GLY A 40 15.12 9.88 -9.66
N ASP A 41 16.16 10.25 -10.41
CA ASP A 41 17.35 9.41 -10.64
C ASP A 41 18.15 9.10 -9.36
N ALA A 42 18.03 9.92 -8.31
CA ALA A 42 18.77 9.76 -7.08
C ALA A 42 18.15 8.77 -6.06
N GLY A 43 16.92 8.31 -6.29
CA GLY A 43 16.19 7.44 -5.35
C GLY A 43 15.48 6.23 -5.96
N SER A 44 15.44 6.14 -7.29
CA SER A 44 14.77 5.05 -8.00
C SER A 44 15.77 4.01 -8.50
N ASN A 45 16.20 3.11 -7.62
CA ASN A 45 16.71 1.83 -8.12
C ASN A 45 15.52 1.09 -8.72
N THR A 46 15.34 1.18 -10.03
CA THR A 46 14.31 0.42 -10.78
C THR A 46 14.53 -1.11 -10.64
N GLU A 47 15.69 -1.52 -10.12
CA GLU A 47 16.01 -2.90 -9.73
C GLU A 47 15.50 -3.32 -8.35
N ASP A 48 15.04 -2.37 -7.50
CA ASP A 48 14.53 -2.70 -6.18
C ASP A 48 13.17 -3.42 -6.29
N ALA A 49 12.94 -4.40 -5.42
CA ALA A 49 11.62 -5.01 -5.31
C ALA A 49 10.57 -3.98 -4.81
N PRO A 50 9.31 -4.05 -5.26
CA PRO A 50 8.26 -3.17 -4.77
C PRO A 50 8.09 -3.32 -3.26
N LYS A 51 7.90 -2.20 -2.55
CA LYS A 51 7.80 -2.15 -1.08
C LYS A 51 6.41 -1.73 -0.65
N VAL A 52 5.80 -2.55 0.21
CA VAL A 52 4.48 -2.31 0.80
C VAL A 52 4.60 -1.94 2.27
N GLY A 53 4.08 -0.77 2.61
CA GLY A 53 3.94 -0.25 3.97
C GLY A 53 2.49 -0.33 4.45
N LEU A 54 2.30 -0.64 5.74
CA LEU A 54 0.98 -0.68 6.36
C LEU A 54 0.89 0.36 7.47
N VAL A 55 -0.17 1.16 7.46
CA VAL A 55 -0.50 2.13 8.51
C VAL A 55 -1.82 1.72 9.13
N VAL A 56 -1.75 1.11 10.32
CA VAL A 56 -2.92 0.64 11.07
C VAL A 56 -3.00 1.38 12.40
N GLY A 57 -3.74 2.49 12.40
CA GLY A 57 -3.85 3.41 13.54
C GLY A 57 -4.71 2.87 14.68
N LYS A 58 -4.70 3.58 15.82
CA LYS A 58 -5.54 3.28 16.99
C LYS A 58 -7.04 3.35 16.68
N SER A 59 -7.44 4.14 15.67
CA SER A 59 -8.82 4.26 15.21
C SER A 59 -9.42 2.96 14.65
N VAL A 60 -8.59 2.00 14.24
CA VAL A 60 -9.04 0.69 13.78
C VAL A 60 -9.47 -0.20 14.94
N GLY A 61 -8.91 0.02 16.13
CA GLY A 61 -9.30 -0.69 17.35
C GLY A 61 -8.12 -1.12 18.21
N ASN A 62 -8.36 -2.16 19.02
CA ASN A 62 -7.37 -2.67 19.97
C ASN A 62 -6.18 -3.38 19.27
N ALA A 63 -5.16 -3.79 20.03
CA ALA A 63 -3.97 -4.42 19.47
C ALA A 63 -4.28 -5.70 18.67
N VAL A 64 -5.23 -6.51 19.12
CA VAL A 64 -5.62 -7.77 18.45
C VAL A 64 -6.27 -7.47 17.09
N GLN A 65 -7.20 -6.52 17.04
CA GLN A 65 -7.86 -6.08 15.82
C GLN A 65 -6.84 -5.51 14.83
N ARG A 66 -5.94 -4.62 15.29
CA ARG A 66 -4.90 -4.03 14.43
C ARG A 66 -3.93 -5.08 13.88
N HIS A 67 -3.54 -6.08 14.68
CA HIS A 67 -2.67 -7.16 14.21
C HIS A 67 -3.39 -8.11 13.25
N ARG A 68 -4.69 -8.38 13.46
CA ARG A 68 -5.52 -9.13 12.52
C ARG A 68 -5.58 -8.43 11.16
N VAL A 69 -5.95 -7.15 11.13
CA VAL A 69 -6.00 -6.34 9.91
C VAL A 69 -4.63 -6.29 9.24
N SER A 70 -3.56 -6.08 10.01
CA SER A 70 -2.19 -6.09 9.46
C SER A 70 -1.84 -7.41 8.80
N ARG A 71 -2.23 -8.55 9.39
CA ARG A 71 -2.01 -9.89 8.81
C ARG A 71 -2.83 -10.11 7.55
N GLN A 72 -4.11 -9.71 7.54
CA GLN A 72 -4.98 -9.78 6.37
C GLN A 72 -4.44 -8.94 5.22
N LEU A 73 -4.05 -7.69 5.48
CA LEU A 73 -3.48 -6.80 4.47
C LEU A 73 -2.15 -7.35 3.94
N ARG A 74 -1.27 -7.90 4.78
CA ARG A 74 -0.04 -8.57 4.30
C ARG A 74 -0.32 -9.78 3.41
N HIS A 75 -1.42 -10.49 3.64
CA HIS A 75 -1.84 -11.58 2.77
C HIS A 75 -2.31 -11.02 1.43
N ALA A 76 -3.25 -10.07 1.46
CA ALA A 76 -3.77 -9.40 0.27
C ALA A 76 -2.67 -8.76 -0.59
N SER A 77 -1.72 -8.06 0.03
CA SER A 77 -0.61 -7.42 -0.68
C SER A 77 0.33 -8.42 -1.35
N ARG A 78 0.41 -9.67 -0.88
CA ARG A 78 1.25 -10.69 -1.53
C ARG A 78 0.72 -11.01 -2.91
N ASP A 79 -0.60 -11.15 -3.02
CA ASP A 79 -1.28 -11.53 -4.27
C ASP A 79 -1.21 -10.40 -5.30
N LEU A 80 -1.03 -9.15 -4.84
CA LEU A 80 -0.87 -7.98 -5.69
C LEU A 80 0.57 -7.69 -6.12
N LEU A 81 1.58 -8.35 -5.53
CA LEU A 81 2.98 -8.10 -5.91
C LEU A 81 3.25 -8.19 -7.43
N PRO A 82 2.65 -9.14 -8.18
CA PRO A 82 2.84 -9.21 -9.63
C PRO A 82 2.23 -8.04 -10.41
N GLU A 83 1.28 -7.30 -9.81
CA GLU A 83 0.63 -6.13 -10.41
C GLU A 83 1.41 -4.83 -10.16
N LEU A 84 2.40 -4.84 -9.25
CA LEU A 84 3.20 -3.67 -8.90
C LEU A 84 4.44 -3.54 -9.78
N GLN A 85 4.86 -2.30 -10.02
CA GLN A 85 6.08 -2.01 -10.78
C GLN A 85 7.33 -2.25 -9.90
N SER A 86 8.44 -2.68 -10.51
CA SER A 86 9.73 -2.73 -9.80
C SER A 86 10.10 -1.35 -9.25
N GLY A 87 10.49 -1.27 -7.99
CA GLY A 87 10.79 -0.03 -7.28
C GLY A 87 9.56 0.76 -6.79
N GLU A 88 8.33 0.29 -7.04
CA GLU A 88 7.12 0.97 -6.60
C GLU A 88 7.01 0.97 -5.06
N LEU A 89 6.63 2.12 -4.51
CA LEU A 89 6.32 2.24 -3.09
C LEU A 89 4.80 2.33 -2.90
N LEU A 90 4.26 1.41 -2.10
CA LEU A 90 2.84 1.32 -1.81
C LEU A 90 2.61 1.47 -0.31
N VAL A 91 1.80 2.44 0.12
CA VAL A 91 1.35 2.57 1.51
C VAL A 91 -0.14 2.33 1.60
N ILE A 92 -0.54 1.38 2.44
CA ILE A 92 -1.93 1.04 2.72
C ILE A 92 -2.27 1.54 4.12
N ARG A 93 -3.20 2.48 4.21
CA ARG A 93 -3.77 2.97 5.45
C ARG A 93 -5.11 2.29 5.70
N ALA A 94 -5.21 1.57 6.81
CA ALA A 94 -6.46 0.96 7.26
C ALA A 94 -7.38 2.01 7.90
N LEU A 95 -8.67 1.99 7.52
CA LEU A 95 -9.73 2.80 8.11
C LEU A 95 -10.49 1.99 9.18
N PRO A 96 -11.28 2.63 10.05
CA PRO A 96 -11.98 1.92 11.14
C PRO A 96 -12.81 0.71 10.70
N GLY A 97 -13.48 0.78 9.53
CA GLY A 97 -14.30 -0.32 8.99
C GLY A 97 -13.52 -1.59 8.65
N SER A 98 -12.20 -1.47 8.38
CA SER A 98 -11.34 -2.63 8.06
C SER A 98 -11.29 -3.72 9.13
N ARG A 99 -11.63 -3.39 10.39
CA ARG A 99 -11.67 -4.35 11.50
C ARG A 99 -12.83 -5.35 11.38
N GLU A 100 -13.90 -4.97 10.68
CA GLU A 100 -15.13 -5.76 10.47
C GLU A 100 -15.18 -6.37 9.07
N ALA A 101 -14.40 -5.83 8.12
CA ALA A 101 -14.35 -6.31 6.75
C ALA A 101 -13.84 -7.76 6.64
N ALA A 102 -14.46 -8.51 5.72
CA ALA A 102 -13.96 -9.82 5.32
C ALA A 102 -12.63 -9.67 4.56
N THR A 103 -11.76 -10.69 4.65
CA THR A 103 -10.47 -10.67 3.96
C THR A 103 -10.61 -10.50 2.44
N ALA A 104 -11.62 -11.15 1.84
CA ALA A 104 -11.92 -11.03 0.42
C ALA A 104 -12.30 -9.58 0.03
N THR A 105 -13.13 -8.92 0.84
CA THR A 105 -13.49 -7.51 0.64
C THR A 105 -12.26 -6.62 0.66
N LEU A 106 -11.35 -6.81 1.63
CA LEU A 106 -10.10 -6.06 1.70
C LEU A 106 -9.18 -6.33 0.50
N GLN A 107 -9.15 -7.56 -0.01
CA GLN A 107 -8.39 -7.91 -1.22
C GLN A 107 -8.94 -7.18 -2.45
N ASP A 108 -10.25 -7.22 -2.66
CA ASP A 108 -10.90 -6.58 -3.81
C ASP A 108 -10.78 -5.05 -3.73
N GLU A 109 -11.03 -4.46 -2.57
CA GLU A 109 -10.82 -3.03 -2.36
C GLU A 109 -9.38 -2.62 -2.64
N LEU A 110 -8.41 -3.40 -2.16
CA LEU A 110 -7.00 -3.11 -2.38
C LEU A 110 -6.64 -3.17 -3.87
N ARG A 111 -7.11 -4.18 -4.61
CA ARG A 111 -6.90 -4.29 -6.06
C ARG A 111 -7.49 -3.08 -6.80
N VAL A 112 -8.75 -2.74 -6.53
CA VAL A 112 -9.41 -1.58 -7.17
C VAL A 112 -8.68 -0.28 -6.80
N ALA A 113 -8.21 -0.15 -5.56
CA ALA A 113 -7.49 1.04 -5.12
C ALA A 113 -6.16 1.22 -5.88
N VAL A 114 -5.40 0.14 -6.06
CA VAL A 114 -4.13 0.12 -6.81
C VAL A 114 -4.36 0.45 -8.28
N GLN A 115 -5.30 -0.23 -8.95
CA GLN A 115 -5.63 0.04 -10.36
C GLN A 115 -6.03 1.50 -10.58
N ARG A 116 -6.85 2.06 -9.69
CA ARG A 116 -7.23 3.48 -9.73
C ARG A 116 -6.04 4.41 -9.49
N ALA A 117 -5.09 4.04 -8.64
CA ALA A 117 -3.89 4.84 -8.40
C ALA A 117 -2.97 4.82 -9.64
N HIS A 118 -2.78 3.67 -10.27
CA HIS A 118 -1.99 3.52 -11.50
C HIS A 118 -2.60 4.27 -12.69
N ALA A 119 -3.92 4.21 -12.86
CA ALA A 119 -4.61 4.97 -13.91
C ALA A 119 -4.41 6.50 -13.74
N LYS A 120 -4.42 6.97 -12.48
CA LYS A 120 -4.17 8.38 -12.15
C LYS A 120 -2.70 8.79 -12.30
N SER A 121 -1.74 7.90 -12.04
CA SER A 121 -0.31 8.20 -12.21
C SER A 121 0.07 8.33 -13.69
N GLY A 122 -0.57 7.57 -14.57
CA GLY A 122 -0.37 7.70 -16.03
C GLY A 122 -1.08 8.91 -16.66
N SER A 123 -2.09 9.46 -15.99
CA SER A 123 -2.87 10.62 -16.45
C SER A 123 -2.30 11.97 -15.98
N ARG A 124 -1.15 11.98 -15.30
CA ARG A 124 -0.56 13.21 -14.76
C ARG A 124 0.30 13.88 -15.86
N PRO A 125 -0.12 15.03 -16.43
CA PRO A 125 0.66 15.78 -17.42
C PRO A 125 1.94 16.36 -16.81
#